data_AF-A0A183UDJ6-F1
#
_entry.id   AF-A0A183UDJ6-F1
#
_cell.length_a   1.000
_cell.length_b   1.000
_cell.length_c   1.000
_cell.angle_alpha   90.00
_cell.angle_beta   90.00
_cell.angle_gamma   90.00
#
_symmetry.space_group_name_H-M   'P 1'
#
loop_
_entity.id
_entity.type
_entity.pdbx_description
1 polymer ?
#
loop_
_entity_poly.entity_id
_entity_poly.type
_entity_poly.pdbx_seq_one_letter_code
_entity_poly.pdbx_strand_id
1 'polypeptide(L)'
;MLEVYSASTMDERRFVLREICDKYGVEHGTLKQAIGAYNKDLLASSDLSETEVGLMCALEKELRELLTLWFCLSNLQLLRLTWQSPADIVEKVVQSDVVHPIRNLIDIRRRLGPHRRCFLFMHEAMPREPLVIVHVALMNKIASSIQDITEFDRLDGCESNNDTAIYYSISSTQRGLRGIDLGNLLIKRVVSELQHTDSPIKVHCTLSPLPLFRSWLLKNLKDPSASDELFDERLMKLCVQFNKFGDSITTERIRLFLLDQILTNDFEKYDEIKEIILHLAARYLCEVKQPSSGRAFDRVANFHLRNGAEMYRLNWRGNTSIRGLKSSLGLMVNYRYRLDQVGDFGFFRFFLFHFYNFAPALSSIFFTIF
;
A
#
# COMPACT_ATOMS: atom_id res chain seq x y z
N MET A 1 -19.80 27.93 -8.08
CA MET A 1 -18.96 27.19 -9.05
C MET A 1 -18.87 25.71 -8.67
N LEU A 2 -18.48 25.39 -7.43
CA LEU A 2 -18.45 24.01 -6.89
C LEU A 2 -19.82 23.31 -6.83
N GLU A 3 -20.88 24.01 -6.40
CA GLU A 3 -22.27 23.47 -6.41
C GLU A 3 -22.83 23.25 -7.82
N VAL A 4 -22.35 24.04 -8.79
CA VAL A 4 -22.71 23.88 -10.21
C VAL A 4 -21.96 22.69 -10.82
N TYR A 5 -20.71 22.46 -10.43
CA TYR A 5 -19.88 21.33 -10.89
C TYR A 5 -20.40 19.97 -10.37
N SER A 6 -20.84 19.91 -9.10
CA SER A 6 -21.38 18.67 -8.53
C SER A 6 -22.73 18.27 -9.14
N ALA A 7 -23.57 19.25 -9.48
CA ALA A 7 -24.91 19.05 -10.04
C ALA A 7 -24.97 18.91 -11.58
N SER A 8 -23.84 19.03 -12.27
CA SER A 8 -23.78 19.07 -13.74
C SER A 8 -23.41 17.74 -14.40
N THR A 9 -23.79 17.61 -15.67
CA THR A 9 -23.49 16.49 -16.56
C THR A 9 -21.98 16.38 -16.86
N MET A 10 -21.53 15.22 -17.36
CA MET A 10 -20.11 15.00 -17.67
C MET A 10 -19.53 16.00 -18.68
N ASP A 11 -20.31 16.41 -19.69
CA ASP A 11 -19.88 17.40 -20.68
C ASP A 11 -19.77 18.81 -20.08
N GLU A 12 -20.67 19.18 -19.17
CA GLU A 12 -20.60 20.44 -18.42
C GLU A 12 -19.41 20.47 -17.46
N ARG A 13 -19.08 19.35 -16.80
CA ARG A 13 -17.86 19.23 -15.98
C ARG A 13 -16.59 19.37 -16.81
N ARG A 14 -16.58 18.82 -18.04
CA ARG A 14 -15.51 19.00 -19.01
C ARG A 14 -15.38 20.45 -19.47
N PHE A 15 -16.50 21.15 -19.66
CA PHE A 15 -16.53 22.58 -19.97
C PHE A 15 -16.03 23.44 -18.81
N VAL A 16 -16.44 23.16 -17.57
CA VAL A 16 -15.97 23.87 -16.36
C VAL A 16 -14.47 23.69 -16.15
N LEU A 17 -13.95 22.47 -16.37
CA LEU A 17 -12.51 22.23 -16.32
C LEU A 17 -11.76 23.03 -17.40
N ARG A 18 -12.31 23.14 -18.62
CA ARG A 18 -11.75 23.98 -19.68
C ARG A 18 -11.83 25.47 -19.35
N GLU A 19 -12.95 25.95 -18.83
CA GLU A 19 -13.12 27.35 -18.40
C GLU A 19 -12.18 27.73 -17.25
N ILE A 20 -11.96 26.84 -16.28
CA ILE A 20 -10.97 27.06 -15.21
C ILE A 20 -9.57 27.09 -15.81
N CYS A 21 -9.26 26.16 -16.72
CA CYS A 21 -8.01 26.18 -17.46
C CYS A 21 -7.82 27.51 -18.23
N ASP A 22 -8.83 27.97 -18.97
CA ASP A 22 -8.76 29.20 -19.77
C ASP A 22 -8.71 30.47 -18.90
N LYS A 23 -9.49 30.51 -17.81
CA LYS A 23 -9.55 31.63 -16.85
C LYS A 23 -8.25 31.85 -16.10
N TYR A 24 -7.48 30.78 -15.86
CA TYR A 24 -6.17 30.84 -15.20
C TYR A 24 -5.00 30.67 -16.19
N GLY A 25 -5.25 30.60 -17.50
CA GLY A 25 -4.21 30.51 -18.54
C GLY A 25 -3.43 29.18 -18.59
N VAL A 26 -4.07 28.08 -18.20
CA VAL A 26 -3.50 26.74 -18.03
C VAL A 26 -3.92 25.86 -19.19
N GLU A 27 -3.06 25.62 -20.18
CA GLU A 27 -3.31 24.59 -21.22
C GLU A 27 -3.50 23.19 -20.59
N HIS A 28 -4.07 22.25 -21.35
CA HIS A 28 -4.26 20.86 -20.90
C HIS A 28 -2.93 20.18 -20.48
N GLY A 29 -1.81 20.56 -21.12
CA GLY A 29 -0.47 20.16 -20.70
C GLY A 29 -0.04 20.80 -19.38
N THR A 30 -0.55 22.00 -19.09
CA THR A 30 -0.30 22.77 -17.87
C THR A 30 -1.03 22.20 -16.67
N LEU A 31 -2.20 21.54 -16.79
CA LEU A 31 -2.81 20.80 -15.67
C LEU A 31 -1.92 19.62 -15.23
N LYS A 32 -1.35 18.89 -16.20
CA LYS A 32 -0.34 17.84 -15.95
C LYS A 32 0.92 18.43 -15.31
N GLN A 33 1.37 19.60 -15.76
CA GLN A 33 2.49 20.31 -15.15
C GLN A 33 2.17 20.89 -13.78
N ALA A 34 0.94 21.34 -13.50
CA ALA A 34 0.51 21.90 -12.23
C ALA A 34 0.41 20.82 -11.15
N ILE A 35 -0.15 19.65 -11.50
CA ILE A 35 -0.10 18.43 -10.67
C ILE A 35 1.38 18.01 -10.43
N GLY A 36 2.24 18.19 -11.44
CA GLY A 36 3.69 17.97 -11.30
C GLY A 36 4.40 19.00 -10.40
N ALA A 37 4.05 20.28 -10.52
CA ALA A 37 4.66 21.43 -9.88
C ALA A 37 4.21 21.59 -8.42
N TYR A 38 2.99 21.19 -8.08
CA TYR A 38 2.48 21.03 -6.71
C TYR A 38 3.43 20.22 -5.81
N ASN A 39 4.32 19.41 -6.39
CA ASN A 39 5.26 18.55 -5.67
C ASN A 39 6.73 18.97 -5.72
N LYS A 40 7.09 20.04 -6.45
CA LYS A 40 8.45 20.59 -6.34
C LYS A 40 8.50 21.47 -5.09
N ASP A 41 8.52 20.79 -3.93
CA ASP A 41 8.99 21.32 -2.66
C ASP A 41 8.43 22.70 -2.23
N LEU A 42 7.13 22.77 -1.96
CA LEU A 42 6.54 23.90 -1.22
C LEU A 42 7.14 24.07 0.21
N LEU A 43 7.83 23.03 0.71
CA LEU A 43 8.43 22.98 2.05
C LEU A 43 9.96 22.87 2.03
N ALA A 44 10.62 22.80 0.86
CA ALA A 44 12.09 22.76 0.79
C ALA A 44 12.73 24.06 0.29
N SER A 45 11.94 25.09 0.00
CA SER A 45 12.47 26.45 -0.12
C SER A 45 12.65 27.04 1.28
N SER A 46 13.89 27.04 1.75
CA SER A 46 14.34 27.69 3.00
C SER A 46 14.13 29.22 3.05
N ASP A 47 13.50 29.80 2.02
CA ASP A 47 13.40 31.25 1.78
C ASP A 47 11.98 31.81 1.97
N LEU A 48 10.99 30.99 2.36
CA LEU A 48 9.61 31.46 2.56
C LEU A 48 9.37 31.95 3.99
N SER A 49 8.68 33.09 4.12
CA SER A 49 8.19 33.61 5.40
C SER A 49 7.06 32.74 5.96
N GLU A 50 6.86 32.77 7.28
CA GLU A 50 5.80 32.01 7.98
C GLU A 50 4.40 32.33 7.42
N THR A 51 4.17 33.59 7.01
CA THR A 51 2.96 34.03 6.32
C THR A 51 2.78 33.40 4.95
N GLU A 52 3.84 33.28 4.15
CA GLU A 52 3.78 32.63 2.84
C GLU A 52 3.53 31.12 2.97
N VAL A 53 4.16 30.47 3.97
CA VAL A 53 3.89 29.08 4.31
C VAL A 53 2.42 28.87 4.69
N GLY A 54 1.83 29.79 5.47
CA GLY A 54 0.41 29.76 5.83
C GLY A 54 -0.52 29.87 4.62
N LEU A 55 -0.25 30.81 3.71
CA LEU A 55 -1.03 31.00 2.48
C LEU A 55 -0.92 29.80 1.52
N MET A 56 0.29 29.25 1.40
CA MET A 56 0.55 28.06 0.59
C MET A 56 -0.19 26.83 1.13
N CYS A 57 -0.20 26.62 2.44
CA CYS A 57 -0.99 25.55 3.08
C CYS A 57 -2.50 25.71 2.81
N ALA A 58 -3.01 26.93 2.88
CA ALA A 58 -4.42 27.21 2.60
C ALA A 58 -4.77 26.91 1.13
N LEU A 59 -3.93 27.33 0.19
CA LEU A 59 -4.09 27.03 -1.23
C LEU A 59 -4.02 25.53 -1.52
N GLU A 60 -3.07 24.81 -0.90
CA GLU A 60 -2.98 23.35 -1.02
C GLU A 60 -4.27 22.68 -0.55
N LYS A 61 -4.85 23.14 0.55
CA LYS A 61 -6.11 22.59 1.07
C LYS A 61 -7.25 22.78 0.06
N GLU A 62 -7.44 23.98 -0.47
CA GLU A 62 -8.48 24.28 -1.48
C GLU A 62 -8.28 23.48 -2.77
N LEU A 63 -7.04 23.41 -3.27
CA LEU A 63 -6.71 22.60 -4.45
C LEU A 63 -6.99 21.12 -4.21
N ARG A 64 -6.67 20.60 -3.02
CA ARG A 64 -6.94 19.21 -2.67
C ARG A 64 -8.44 18.91 -2.62
N GLU A 65 -9.26 19.84 -2.12
CA GLU A 65 -10.71 19.71 -2.14
C GLU A 65 -11.25 19.66 -3.58
N LEU A 66 -10.79 20.57 -4.45
CA LEU A 66 -11.13 20.57 -5.88
C LEU A 66 -10.71 19.26 -6.58
N LEU A 67 -9.46 18.84 -6.42
CA LEU A 67 -8.97 17.61 -7.04
C LEU A 67 -9.71 16.37 -6.51
N THR A 68 -10.12 16.35 -5.23
CA THR A 68 -10.92 15.25 -4.68
C THR A 68 -12.28 15.15 -5.38
N LEU A 69 -12.90 16.28 -5.72
CA LEU A 69 -14.16 16.31 -6.47
C LEU A 69 -13.95 15.92 -7.94
N TRP A 70 -12.89 16.42 -8.58
CA TRP A 70 -12.61 16.11 -10.00
C TRP A 70 -12.25 14.65 -10.21
N PHE A 71 -11.44 14.07 -9.31
CA PHE A 71 -10.98 12.69 -9.38
C PHE A 71 -11.81 11.75 -8.48
N CYS A 72 -13.10 12.02 -8.34
CA CYS A 72 -14.01 11.12 -7.67
C CYS A 72 -14.38 9.92 -8.54
N LEU A 73 -14.97 8.89 -7.92
CA LEU A 73 -15.23 7.61 -8.58
C LEU A 73 -16.13 7.71 -9.84
N SER A 74 -17.06 8.67 -9.89
CA SER A 74 -17.95 8.84 -11.05
C SER A 74 -17.24 9.36 -12.29
N ASN A 75 -16.07 10.01 -12.13
CA ASN A 75 -15.32 10.62 -13.21
C ASN A 75 -14.13 9.75 -13.66
N LEU A 76 -13.98 8.55 -13.07
CA LEU A 76 -12.89 7.63 -13.35
C LEU A 76 -13.41 6.40 -14.08
N GLN A 77 -12.70 6.02 -15.14
CA GLN A 77 -12.94 4.80 -15.88
C GLN A 77 -12.00 3.71 -15.40
N LEU A 78 -12.56 2.58 -14.98
CA LEU A 78 -11.82 1.36 -14.72
C LEU A 78 -11.53 0.66 -16.06
N LEU A 79 -10.26 0.45 -16.37
CA LEU A 79 -9.85 -0.28 -17.57
C LEU A 79 -9.02 -1.49 -17.18
N ARG A 80 -9.23 -2.60 -17.90
CA ARG A 80 -8.37 -3.78 -17.82
C ARG A 80 -7.24 -3.65 -18.83
N LEU A 81 -6.00 -3.67 -18.34
CA LEU A 81 -4.81 -3.73 -19.17
C LEU A 81 -4.50 -5.19 -19.49
N THR A 82 -4.27 -5.47 -20.78
CA THR A 82 -3.92 -6.80 -21.31
C THR A 82 -2.70 -6.69 -22.21
N TRP A 83 -2.16 -7.81 -22.66
CA TRP A 83 -1.04 -7.80 -23.61
C TRP A 83 -1.40 -7.16 -24.96
N GLN A 84 -2.69 -7.10 -25.30
CA GLN A 84 -3.22 -6.47 -26.51
C GLN A 84 -3.45 -4.96 -26.35
N SER A 85 -3.28 -4.40 -25.16
CA SER A 85 -3.47 -2.98 -24.90
C SER A 85 -2.38 -2.12 -25.58
N PRO A 86 -2.65 -0.82 -25.83
CA PRO A 86 -1.68 0.09 -26.46
C PRO A 86 -0.32 0.11 -25.73
N ALA A 87 0.76 -0.01 -26.50
CA ALA A 87 2.12 -0.18 -25.98
C ALA A 87 2.60 1.00 -25.11
N ASP A 88 2.17 2.23 -25.41
CA ASP A 88 2.50 3.42 -24.63
C ASP A 88 1.91 3.37 -23.21
N ILE A 89 0.72 2.79 -23.04
CA ILE A 89 0.11 2.63 -21.71
C ILE A 89 0.86 1.54 -20.94
N VAL A 90 1.22 0.45 -21.62
CA VAL A 90 2.03 -0.64 -21.04
C VAL A 90 3.39 -0.10 -20.59
N GLU A 91 4.04 0.73 -21.40
CA GLU A 91 5.30 1.39 -21.06
C GLU A 91 5.18 2.24 -19.79
N LYS A 92 4.14 3.07 -19.69
CA LYS A 92 3.88 3.87 -18.47
C LYS A 92 3.66 3.00 -17.25
N VAL A 93 2.96 1.89 -17.40
CA VAL A 93 2.75 0.91 -16.32
C VAL A 93 4.09 0.32 -15.87
N VAL A 94 4.94 -0.10 -16.81
CA VAL A 94 6.29 -0.63 -16.55
C VAL A 94 7.15 0.39 -15.78
N GLN A 95 7.11 1.66 -16.18
CA GLN A 95 7.87 2.74 -15.53
C GLN A 95 7.35 3.11 -14.13
N SER A 96 6.08 2.84 -13.85
CA SER A 96 5.41 3.29 -12.64
C SER A 96 5.40 2.29 -11.47
N ASP A 97 5.70 1.00 -11.69
CA ASP A 97 5.64 0.00 -10.62
C ASP A 97 6.79 0.18 -9.63
N VAL A 98 6.49 0.84 -8.52
CA VAL A 98 7.43 1.10 -7.43
C VAL A 98 7.44 -0.02 -6.39
N VAL A 99 6.50 -0.97 -6.42
CA VAL A 99 6.39 -2.02 -5.40
C VAL A 99 7.30 -3.19 -5.77
N HIS A 100 7.11 -3.73 -6.98
CA HIS A 100 7.87 -4.85 -7.51
C HIS A 100 8.34 -4.51 -8.93
N PRO A 101 9.52 -3.88 -9.10
CA PRO A 101 9.98 -3.38 -10.38
C PRO A 101 9.93 -4.46 -11.46
N ILE A 102 9.35 -4.11 -12.60
CA ILE A 102 9.23 -5.00 -13.76
C ILE A 102 10.60 -5.14 -14.40
N ARG A 103 11.08 -6.38 -14.55
CA ARG A 103 12.48 -6.63 -14.93
C ARG A 103 12.72 -6.55 -16.43
N ASN A 104 11.77 -7.06 -17.24
CA ASN A 104 11.90 -7.18 -18.69
C ASN A 104 10.53 -7.41 -19.36
N LEU A 105 10.53 -7.50 -20.70
CA LEU A 105 9.31 -7.75 -21.49
C LEU A 105 8.61 -9.07 -21.14
N ILE A 106 9.36 -10.10 -20.76
CA ILE A 106 8.81 -11.40 -20.38
C ILE A 106 8.03 -11.27 -19.06
N ASP A 107 8.56 -10.53 -18.09
CA ASP A 107 7.90 -10.24 -16.81
C ASP A 107 6.56 -9.51 -17.01
N ILE A 108 6.54 -8.40 -17.76
CA ILE A 108 5.26 -7.70 -18.01
C ILE A 108 4.27 -8.56 -18.80
N ARG A 109 4.73 -9.35 -19.77
CA ARG A 109 3.87 -10.28 -20.49
C ARG A 109 3.24 -11.32 -19.56
N ARG A 110 3.99 -11.81 -18.57
CA ARG A 110 3.46 -12.70 -17.52
C ARG A 110 2.44 -11.98 -16.64
N ARG A 111 2.73 -10.76 -16.18
CA ARG A 111 1.82 -9.96 -15.34
C ARG A 111 0.52 -9.53 -16.03
N LEU A 112 0.48 -9.55 -17.36
CA LEU A 112 -0.72 -9.28 -18.17
C LEU A 112 -1.33 -10.56 -18.77
N GLY A 113 -0.77 -11.72 -18.45
CA GLY A 113 -1.15 -13.02 -19.01
C GLY A 113 -2.22 -13.76 -18.20
N PRO A 114 -2.37 -15.07 -18.44
CA PRO A 114 -3.30 -15.94 -17.72
C PRO A 114 -3.11 -15.90 -16.20
N HIS A 115 -4.19 -16.06 -15.45
CA HIS A 115 -4.31 -15.95 -13.99
C HIS A 115 -3.75 -14.64 -13.40
N ARG A 116 -3.55 -13.63 -14.24
CA ARG A 116 -3.17 -12.28 -13.84
C ARG A 116 -4.20 -11.30 -14.38
N ARG A 117 -4.45 -10.25 -13.62
CA ARG A 117 -5.26 -9.10 -14.03
C ARG A 117 -4.49 -7.85 -13.68
N CYS A 118 -4.49 -6.89 -14.58
CA CYS A 118 -3.99 -5.55 -14.33
C CYS A 118 -5.14 -4.60 -14.60
N PHE A 119 -5.51 -3.82 -13.60
CA PHE A 119 -6.53 -2.80 -13.73
C PHE A 119 -5.91 -1.43 -13.48
N LEU A 120 -6.45 -0.42 -14.14
CA LEU A 120 -6.01 0.95 -13.98
C LEU A 120 -7.21 1.89 -13.99
N PHE A 121 -7.09 2.98 -13.24
CA PHE A 121 -7.96 4.13 -13.41
C PHE A 121 -7.38 5.11 -14.39
N MET A 122 -8.24 5.59 -15.27
CA MET A 122 -7.99 6.72 -16.15
C MET A 122 -9.10 7.75 -15.99
N HIS A 123 -8.76 9.00 -16.27
CA HIS A 123 -9.72 10.10 -16.30
C HIS A 123 -9.92 10.53 -17.76
N GLU A 124 -11.15 10.82 -18.18
CA GLU A 124 -11.46 11.18 -19.57
C GLU A 124 -10.71 12.42 -20.06
N ALA A 125 -10.48 13.38 -19.16
CA ALA A 125 -9.65 14.53 -19.47
C ALA A 125 -8.17 14.14 -19.68
N MET A 126 -7.65 13.09 -19.06
CA MET A 126 -6.26 12.66 -19.25
C MET A 126 -6.20 11.32 -19.99
N PRO A 127 -6.52 11.30 -21.29
CA PRO A 127 -6.51 10.08 -22.06
C PRO A 127 -5.10 9.49 -22.12
N ARG A 128 -5.03 8.17 -22.13
CA ARG A 128 -3.79 7.37 -22.11
C ARG A 128 -2.86 7.67 -20.94
N GLU A 129 -3.34 8.29 -19.86
CA GLU A 129 -2.59 8.52 -18.62
C GLU A 129 -3.18 7.69 -17.47
N PRO A 130 -2.58 6.53 -17.14
CA PRO A 130 -3.00 5.77 -15.96
C PRO A 130 -2.76 6.61 -14.71
N LEU A 131 -3.68 6.60 -13.76
CA LEU A 131 -3.61 7.35 -12.50
C LEU A 131 -3.18 6.47 -11.32
N VAL A 132 -3.83 5.32 -11.20
CA VAL A 132 -3.49 4.28 -10.24
C VAL A 132 -3.63 2.95 -10.95
N ILE A 133 -2.66 2.08 -10.72
CA ILE A 133 -2.56 0.75 -11.31
C ILE A 133 -2.59 -0.27 -10.20
N VAL A 134 -3.29 -1.37 -10.42
CA VAL A 134 -3.28 -2.53 -9.53
C VAL A 134 -3.04 -3.81 -10.30
N HIS A 135 -2.04 -4.56 -9.86
CA HIS A 135 -1.78 -5.92 -10.32
C HIS A 135 -2.38 -6.93 -9.35
N VAL A 136 -3.10 -7.90 -9.93
CA VAL A 136 -3.84 -8.93 -9.22
C VAL A 136 -3.43 -10.31 -9.74
N ALA A 137 -3.12 -11.23 -8.83
CA ALA A 137 -2.93 -12.64 -9.14
C ALA A 137 -4.17 -13.44 -8.71
N LEU A 138 -4.70 -14.23 -9.64
CA LEU A 138 -5.80 -15.16 -9.36
C LEU A 138 -5.20 -16.49 -8.91
N MET A 139 -5.60 -16.95 -7.73
CA MET A 139 -5.05 -18.12 -7.05
C MET A 139 -6.17 -18.91 -6.35
N ASN A 140 -5.84 -20.11 -5.88
CA ASN A 140 -6.70 -20.95 -5.05
C ASN A 140 -6.34 -20.89 -3.55
N LYS A 141 -5.43 -19.97 -3.17
CA LYS A 141 -4.97 -19.77 -1.80
C LYS A 141 -4.47 -18.34 -1.59
N ILE A 142 -4.48 -17.88 -0.33
CA ILE A 142 -3.86 -16.61 0.04
C ILE A 142 -2.33 -16.73 -0.02
N ALA A 143 -1.72 -16.02 -0.96
CA ALA A 143 -0.26 -16.00 -1.13
C ALA A 143 0.47 -15.50 0.11
N SER A 144 1.58 -16.16 0.43
CA SER A 144 2.50 -15.78 1.50
C SER A 144 3.78 -15.14 0.98
N SER A 145 4.18 -15.41 -0.27
CA SER A 145 5.41 -14.89 -0.86
C SER A 145 5.17 -14.25 -2.23
N ILE A 146 5.89 -13.18 -2.55
CA ILE A 146 5.86 -12.56 -3.88
C ILE A 146 6.53 -13.48 -4.91
N GLN A 147 7.52 -14.28 -4.50
CA GLN A 147 8.15 -15.27 -5.36
C GLN A 147 7.13 -16.30 -5.86
N ASP A 148 6.17 -16.72 -5.03
CA ASP A 148 5.05 -17.60 -5.42
C ASP A 148 4.18 -16.99 -6.53
N ILE A 149 4.19 -15.66 -6.70
CA ILE A 149 3.41 -14.94 -7.70
C ILE A 149 4.24 -14.65 -8.95
N THR A 150 5.49 -14.22 -8.79
CA THR A 150 6.30 -13.73 -9.93
C THR A 150 7.14 -14.82 -10.61
N GLU A 151 7.53 -15.88 -9.88
CA GLU A 151 8.45 -16.91 -10.36
C GLU A 151 7.73 -18.24 -10.69
N PHE A 152 6.47 -18.37 -10.28
CA PHE A 152 5.68 -19.56 -10.56
C PHE A 152 5.24 -19.60 -12.04
N ASP A 153 6.04 -20.24 -12.88
CA ASP A 153 5.89 -20.31 -14.35
C ASP A 153 4.86 -21.34 -14.84
N ARG A 154 4.32 -22.18 -13.94
CA ARG A 154 3.34 -23.23 -14.29
C ARG A 154 1.95 -22.89 -13.79
N LEU A 155 1.28 -21.99 -14.48
CA LEU A 155 -0.16 -21.86 -14.36
C LEU A 155 -0.84 -22.80 -15.37
N ASP A 156 -0.49 -24.09 -15.30
CA ASP A 156 -1.19 -25.14 -16.04
C ASP A 156 -2.45 -25.48 -15.23
N GLY A 157 -3.59 -24.92 -15.64
CA GLY A 157 -4.84 -25.16 -14.95
C GLY A 157 -5.97 -24.24 -15.42
N CYS A 158 -7.21 -24.64 -15.15
CA CYS A 158 -8.36 -23.80 -15.46
C CYS A 158 -8.43 -22.62 -14.48
N GLU A 159 -8.58 -21.39 -14.99
CA GLU A 159 -8.80 -20.19 -14.15
C GLU A 159 -10.04 -20.34 -13.26
N SER A 160 -11.01 -21.18 -13.64
CA SER A 160 -12.24 -21.43 -12.86
C SER A 160 -12.01 -22.01 -11.46
N ASN A 161 -10.83 -22.57 -11.21
CA ASN A 161 -10.48 -23.14 -9.90
C ASN A 161 -9.92 -22.08 -8.94
N ASN A 162 -9.69 -20.85 -9.42
CA ASN A 162 -9.18 -19.77 -8.59
C ASN A 162 -10.35 -19.00 -7.97
N ASP A 163 -10.39 -18.97 -6.64
CA ASP A 163 -11.39 -18.26 -5.84
C ASP A 163 -10.81 -17.08 -5.06
N THR A 164 -9.50 -16.84 -5.21
CA THR A 164 -8.74 -15.87 -4.42
C THR A 164 -8.03 -14.87 -5.33
N ALA A 165 -8.28 -13.57 -5.13
CA ALA A 165 -7.55 -12.47 -5.75
C ALA A 165 -6.50 -11.89 -4.80
N ILE A 166 -5.23 -11.93 -5.23
CA ILE A 166 -4.10 -11.35 -4.52
C ILE A 166 -3.66 -10.03 -5.16
N TYR A 167 -3.92 -8.92 -4.48
CA TYR A 167 -3.45 -7.58 -4.86
C TYR A 167 -1.99 -7.41 -4.41
N TYR A 168 -1.05 -7.63 -5.33
CA TYR A 168 0.39 -7.70 -4.99
C TYR A 168 1.17 -6.44 -5.38
N SER A 169 0.60 -5.55 -6.20
CA SER A 169 1.18 -4.23 -6.48
C SER A 169 0.07 -3.22 -6.70
N ILE A 170 0.12 -2.09 -5.98
CA ILE A 170 -0.75 -0.93 -6.17
C ILE A 170 0.17 0.29 -6.27
N SER A 171 0.16 0.95 -7.43
CA SER A 171 1.05 2.06 -7.72
C SER A 171 0.26 3.28 -8.18
N SER A 172 0.48 4.42 -7.52
CA SER A 172 0.00 5.71 -8.00
C SER A 172 1.04 6.30 -8.93
N THR A 173 0.62 6.72 -10.11
CA THR A 173 1.51 7.28 -11.15
C THR A 173 1.66 8.79 -11.00
N GLN A 174 0.62 9.47 -10.51
CA GLN A 174 0.54 10.92 -10.43
C GLN A 174 0.84 11.39 -9.01
N ARG A 175 2.03 11.98 -8.82
CA ARG A 175 2.45 12.51 -7.52
C ARG A 175 1.52 13.61 -7.00
N GLY A 176 0.97 14.46 -7.87
CA GLY A 176 0.08 15.57 -7.46
C GLY A 176 -1.33 15.14 -7.07
N LEU A 177 -1.67 13.86 -7.22
CA LEU A 177 -2.89 13.29 -6.66
C LEU A 177 -2.61 12.60 -5.31
N ARG A 178 -1.42 12.80 -4.73
CA ARG A 178 -1.08 12.26 -3.41
C ARG A 178 -2.05 12.82 -2.38
N GLY A 179 -2.65 11.92 -1.59
CA GLY A 179 -3.62 12.29 -0.56
C GLY A 179 -5.08 12.25 -1.05
N ILE A 180 -5.31 12.06 -2.34
CA ILE A 180 -6.61 11.68 -2.91
C ILE A 180 -6.69 10.15 -2.89
N ASP A 181 -7.81 9.60 -2.45
CA ASP A 181 -7.96 8.18 -2.11
C ASP A 181 -8.24 7.27 -3.31
N LEU A 182 -7.56 7.51 -4.42
CA LEU A 182 -7.77 6.81 -5.69
C LEU A 182 -7.53 5.30 -5.59
N GLY A 183 -6.54 4.89 -4.78
CA GLY A 183 -6.24 3.47 -4.56
C GLY A 183 -7.37 2.71 -3.88
N ASN A 184 -8.07 3.34 -2.93
CA ASN A 184 -9.24 2.75 -2.27
C ASN A 184 -10.38 2.51 -3.26
N LEU A 185 -10.72 3.57 -4.02
CA LEU A 185 -11.73 3.53 -5.06
C LEU A 185 -11.42 2.42 -6.10
N LEU A 186 -10.15 2.26 -6.45
CA LEU A 186 -9.71 1.25 -7.42
C LEU A 186 -9.94 -0.16 -6.88
N ILE A 187 -9.54 -0.45 -5.65
CA ILE A 187 -9.73 -1.77 -5.05
C ILE A 187 -11.22 -2.11 -5.01
N LYS A 188 -12.08 -1.20 -4.56
CA LYS A 188 -13.54 -1.42 -4.50
C LYS A 188 -14.13 -1.77 -5.86
N ARG A 189 -13.78 -1.01 -6.90
CA ARG A 189 -14.24 -1.29 -8.28
C ARG A 189 -13.72 -2.63 -8.80
N VAL A 190 -12.45 -2.94 -8.54
CA VAL A 190 -11.86 -4.22 -8.96
C VAL A 190 -12.46 -5.41 -8.21
N VAL A 191 -12.79 -5.27 -6.92
CA VAL A 191 -13.54 -6.29 -6.17
C VAL A 191 -14.87 -6.57 -6.88
N SER A 192 -15.66 -5.53 -7.16
CA SER A 192 -16.94 -5.68 -7.87
C SER A 192 -16.77 -6.32 -9.25
N GLU A 193 -15.80 -5.87 -10.04
CA GLU A 193 -15.50 -6.45 -11.36
C GLU A 193 -15.21 -7.95 -11.28
N LEU A 194 -14.39 -8.38 -10.31
CA LEU A 194 -14.01 -9.78 -10.11
C LEU A 194 -15.11 -10.65 -9.47
N GLN A 195 -16.16 -10.03 -8.92
CA GLN A 195 -17.35 -10.74 -8.42
C GLN A 195 -18.36 -11.05 -9.52
N HIS A 196 -18.35 -10.29 -10.61
CA HIS A 196 -19.30 -10.42 -11.71
C HIS A 196 -18.77 -11.25 -12.89
N THR A 197 -17.65 -11.96 -12.71
CA THR A 197 -17.11 -12.90 -13.71
C THR A 197 -17.76 -14.28 -13.62
N ASP A 198 -17.66 -15.07 -14.69
CA ASP A 198 -18.19 -16.45 -14.76
C ASP A 198 -17.68 -17.38 -13.64
N SER A 199 -16.47 -17.11 -13.13
CA SER A 199 -15.90 -17.75 -11.95
C SER A 199 -15.66 -16.70 -10.86
N PRO A 200 -16.67 -16.40 -10.03
CA PRO A 200 -16.60 -15.28 -9.10
C PRO A 200 -15.55 -15.51 -8.02
N ILE A 201 -14.73 -14.48 -7.80
CA ILE A 201 -13.72 -14.48 -6.74
C ILE A 201 -14.41 -14.27 -5.38
N LYS A 202 -14.06 -15.12 -4.41
CA LYS A 202 -14.63 -15.12 -3.06
C LYS A 202 -13.72 -14.44 -2.04
N VAL A 203 -12.41 -14.56 -2.22
CA VAL A 203 -11.41 -14.07 -1.27
C VAL A 203 -10.60 -12.95 -1.91
N HIS A 204 -10.60 -11.79 -1.27
CA HIS A 204 -9.85 -10.62 -1.69
C HIS A 204 -8.80 -10.29 -0.64
N CYS A 205 -7.53 -10.39 -1.01
CA CYS A 205 -6.44 -10.19 -0.06
C CYS A 205 -5.25 -9.53 -0.74
N THR A 206 -4.52 -8.68 -0.04
CA THR A 206 -3.29 -8.10 -0.58
C THR A 206 -2.11 -8.99 -0.22
N LEU A 207 -0.98 -8.79 -0.90
CA LEU A 207 0.33 -9.16 -0.40
C LEU A 207 1.20 -7.89 -0.44
N SER A 208 1.28 -7.20 0.69
CA SER A 208 1.78 -5.83 0.77
C SER A 208 3.16 -5.76 1.44
N PRO A 209 4.07 -4.85 1.01
CA PRO A 209 5.36 -4.66 1.64
C PRO A 209 5.24 -3.94 2.99
N LEU A 210 6.32 -3.97 3.78
CA LEU A 210 6.43 -3.28 5.07
C LEU A 210 7.60 -2.29 5.11
N PRO A 211 7.55 -1.22 4.29
CA PRO A 211 8.74 -0.50 3.81
C PRO A 211 9.58 0.20 4.89
N LEU A 212 9.00 0.54 6.04
CA LEU A 212 9.67 1.30 7.10
C LEU A 212 10.10 0.43 8.28
N PHE A 213 9.78 -0.87 8.28
CA PHE A 213 9.99 -1.72 9.44
C PHE A 213 11.46 -1.87 9.82
N ARG A 214 12.34 -2.19 8.87
CA ARG A 214 13.78 -2.36 9.19
C ARG A 214 14.39 -1.06 9.70
N SER A 215 14.07 0.07 9.07
CA SER A 215 14.57 1.38 9.50
C SER A 215 14.05 1.77 10.87
N TRP A 216 12.77 1.50 11.16
CA TRP A 216 12.17 1.71 12.47
C TRP A 216 12.87 0.85 13.53
N LEU A 217 13.06 -0.44 13.25
CA LEU A 217 13.68 -1.36 14.19
C LEU A 217 15.13 -0.97 14.48
N LEU A 218 15.93 -0.67 13.45
CA LEU A 218 17.30 -0.20 13.62
C LEU A 218 17.39 1.13 14.39
N LYS A 219 16.42 2.04 14.21
CA LYS A 219 16.39 3.29 14.96
C LYS A 219 16.19 3.02 16.46
N ASN A 220 15.19 2.20 16.81
CA ASN A 220 14.91 1.87 18.21
C ASN A 220 16.04 1.06 18.84
N LEU A 221 16.61 0.09 18.12
CA LEU A 221 17.73 -0.70 18.63
C LEU A 221 19.02 0.11 18.81
N LYS A 222 19.21 1.24 18.14
CA LYS A 222 20.40 2.10 18.31
C LYS A 222 20.30 3.04 19.49
N ASP A 223 19.09 3.35 19.93
CA ASP A 223 18.82 4.26 21.03
C ASP A 223 18.46 3.45 22.29
N PRO A 224 19.34 3.43 23.32
CA PRO A 224 19.07 2.70 24.56
C PRO A 224 17.78 3.17 25.25
N SER A 225 17.43 4.45 25.15
CA SER A 225 16.26 5.02 25.82
C SER A 225 14.93 4.65 25.15
N ALA A 226 14.93 4.51 23.82
CA ALA A 226 13.77 4.05 23.05
C ALA A 226 13.58 2.53 23.11
N SER A 227 14.62 1.80 23.53
CA SER A 227 14.62 0.34 23.58
C SER A 227 13.79 -0.20 24.74
N ASP A 228 13.65 0.51 25.85
CA ASP A 228 12.89 0.01 27.01
C ASP A 228 11.40 -0.22 26.69
N GLU A 229 10.83 0.58 25.78
CA GLU A 229 9.47 0.37 25.26
C GLU A 229 9.40 -0.74 24.19
N LEU A 230 10.53 -1.21 23.66
CA LEU A 230 10.57 -2.29 22.66
C LEU A 230 10.51 -3.67 23.33
N PHE A 231 11.10 -3.80 24.52
CA PHE A 231 11.28 -5.06 25.24
C PHE A 231 10.18 -5.31 26.27
N ASP A 232 9.00 -5.68 25.77
CA ASP A 232 7.91 -6.17 26.61
C ASP A 232 8.23 -7.54 27.25
N GLU A 233 7.44 -7.93 28.26
CA GLU A 233 7.61 -9.19 28.99
C GLU A 233 7.60 -10.41 28.06
N ARG A 234 6.84 -10.35 26.95
CA ARG A 234 6.72 -11.46 26.00
C ARG A 234 7.96 -11.59 25.14
N LEU A 235 8.51 -10.49 24.64
CA LEU A 235 9.78 -10.48 23.93
C LEU A 235 10.89 -11.01 24.83
N MET A 236 10.91 -10.60 26.10
CA MET A 236 11.88 -11.13 27.07
C MET A 236 11.73 -12.64 27.25
N LYS A 237 10.51 -13.18 27.40
CA LYS A 237 10.27 -14.63 27.46
C LYS A 237 10.73 -15.37 26.21
N LEU A 238 10.43 -14.84 25.02
CA LEU A 238 10.90 -15.39 23.74
C LEU A 238 12.42 -15.42 23.68
N CYS A 239 13.08 -14.34 24.11
CA CYS A 239 14.53 -14.27 24.16
C CYS A 239 15.12 -15.24 25.18
N VAL A 240 14.49 -15.47 26.34
CA VAL A 240 14.94 -16.47 27.32
C VAL A 240 14.85 -17.89 26.77
N GLN A 241 13.75 -18.23 26.08
CA GLN A 241 13.61 -19.53 25.41
C GLN A 241 14.65 -19.71 24.29
N PHE A 242 15.02 -18.60 23.66
CA PHE A 242 16.05 -18.54 22.65
C PHE A 242 17.43 -18.61 23.33
N ASN A 243 17.91 -19.82 23.61
CA ASN A 243 19.14 -20.13 24.37
C ASN A 243 20.46 -19.70 23.69
N LYS A 244 20.54 -18.46 23.19
CA LYS A 244 21.71 -17.84 22.53
C LYS A 244 22.25 -16.62 23.30
N PHE A 245 21.58 -16.18 24.36
CA PHE A 245 21.96 -14.99 25.13
C PHE A 245 22.83 -15.28 26.37
N GLY A 246 23.14 -16.55 26.65
CA GLY A 246 23.97 -16.98 27.80
C GLY A 246 23.27 -16.85 29.16
N ASP A 247 24.02 -17.06 30.25
CA ASP A 247 23.47 -17.20 31.61
C ASP A 247 22.86 -15.92 32.21
N SER A 248 23.26 -14.75 31.72
CA SER A 248 22.74 -13.45 32.15
C SER A 248 22.12 -12.72 30.96
N ILE A 249 20.79 -12.78 30.91
CA ILE A 249 19.97 -12.17 29.88
C ILE A 249 19.58 -10.77 30.35
N THR A 250 20.18 -9.76 29.74
CA THR A 250 19.83 -8.36 29.95
C THR A 250 19.22 -7.77 28.68
N THR A 251 18.35 -6.78 28.84
CA THR A 251 17.75 -6.01 27.73
C THR A 251 18.83 -5.49 26.77
N GLU A 252 19.91 -4.95 27.34
CA GLU A 252 21.04 -4.41 26.58
C GLU A 252 21.75 -5.48 25.73
N ARG A 253 21.92 -6.69 26.27
CA ARG A 253 22.55 -7.80 25.54
C ARG A 253 21.68 -8.28 24.38
N ILE A 254 20.36 -8.39 24.60
CA ILE A 254 19.42 -8.72 23.54
C ILE A 254 19.42 -7.64 22.46
N ARG A 255 19.37 -6.36 22.85
CA ARG A 255 19.41 -5.21 21.94
C ARG A 255 20.64 -5.24 21.04
N LEU A 256 21.83 -5.40 21.62
CA LEU A 256 23.10 -5.43 20.88
C LEU A 256 23.17 -6.65 19.95
N PHE A 257 22.71 -7.82 20.39
CA PHE A 257 22.63 -9.01 19.54
C PHE A 257 21.70 -8.81 18.35
N LEU A 258 20.47 -8.32 18.58
CA LEU A 258 19.52 -8.05 17.48
C LEU A 258 20.07 -7.00 16.52
N LEU A 259 20.73 -5.95 17.03
CA LEU A 259 21.36 -4.92 16.21
C LEU A 259 22.45 -5.53 15.30
N ASP A 260 23.33 -6.36 15.84
CA ASP A 260 24.36 -7.07 15.07
C ASP A 260 23.72 -7.95 13.98
N GLN A 261 22.75 -8.79 14.35
CA GLN A 261 22.07 -9.67 13.41
C GLN A 261 21.42 -8.87 12.27
N ILE A 262 20.66 -7.81 12.56
CA ILE A 262 19.94 -7.01 11.55
C ILE A 262 20.88 -6.24 10.62
N LEU A 263 22.06 -5.84 11.11
CA LEU A 263 23.06 -5.15 10.30
C LEU A 263 23.73 -6.07 9.27
N THR A 264 23.78 -7.38 9.51
CA THR A 264 24.44 -8.34 8.60
C THR A 264 23.76 -8.48 7.24
N ASN A 265 22.46 -8.19 7.14
CA ASN A 265 21.64 -8.40 5.95
C ASN A 265 21.71 -9.85 5.40
N ASP A 266 21.81 -10.81 6.32
CA ASP A 266 21.91 -12.25 6.06
C ASP A 266 20.60 -12.94 6.47
N PHE A 267 19.98 -13.64 5.52
CA PHE A 267 18.68 -14.26 5.75
C PHE A 267 18.76 -15.47 6.69
N GLU A 268 19.84 -16.26 6.63
CA GLU A 268 19.99 -17.43 7.50
C GLU A 268 20.07 -17.00 8.97
N LYS A 269 20.76 -15.89 9.25
CA LYS A 269 20.76 -15.24 10.55
C LYS A 269 19.38 -14.75 10.97
N TYR A 270 18.60 -14.22 10.03
CA TYR A 270 17.22 -13.80 10.31
C TYR A 270 16.31 -14.96 10.64
N ASP A 271 16.49 -16.13 10.01
CA ASP A 271 15.70 -17.33 10.32
C ASP A 271 15.92 -17.80 11.76
N GLU A 272 17.15 -17.66 12.27
CA GLU A 272 17.42 -17.97 13.67
C GLU A 272 16.54 -17.13 14.59
N ILE A 273 16.42 -15.82 14.34
CA ILE A 273 15.65 -14.89 15.17
C ILE A 273 14.23 -14.62 14.64
N LYS A 274 13.69 -15.52 13.81
CA LYS A 274 12.39 -15.36 13.13
C LYS A 274 11.25 -14.98 14.06
N GLU A 275 11.08 -15.72 15.17
CA GLU A 275 9.98 -15.50 16.10
C GLU A 275 10.08 -14.13 16.80
N ILE A 276 11.31 -13.69 17.10
CA ILE A 276 11.57 -12.36 17.65
C ILE A 276 11.22 -11.28 16.62
N ILE A 277 11.63 -11.44 15.35
CA ILE A 277 11.32 -10.49 14.29
C ILE A 277 9.81 -10.41 14.04
N LEU A 278 9.09 -11.54 14.06
CA LEU A 278 7.64 -11.58 13.88
C LEU A 278 6.91 -10.87 15.04
N HIS A 279 7.34 -11.08 16.29
CA HIS A 279 6.81 -10.37 17.45
C HIS A 279 7.00 -8.84 17.31
N LEU A 280 8.22 -8.42 16.99
CA LEU A 280 8.55 -7.00 16.78
C LEU A 280 7.77 -6.38 15.62
N ALA A 281 7.55 -7.13 14.54
CA ALA A 281 6.74 -6.67 13.41
C ALA A 281 5.25 -6.54 13.77
N ALA A 282 4.72 -7.46 14.58
CA ALA A 282 3.35 -7.38 15.08
C ALA A 282 3.19 -6.14 15.99
N ARG A 283 4.14 -5.90 16.91
CA ARG A 283 4.18 -4.68 17.75
C ARG A 283 4.23 -3.41 16.90
N TYR A 284 5.13 -3.37 15.91
CA TYR A 284 5.25 -2.26 14.96
C TYR A 284 3.93 -1.93 14.26
N LEU A 285 3.20 -2.95 13.80
CA LEU A 285 1.94 -2.78 13.09
C LEU A 285 0.77 -2.40 14.00
N CYS A 286 0.72 -2.97 15.21
CA CYS A 286 -0.43 -2.86 16.11
C CYS A 286 -0.33 -1.66 17.05
N GLU A 287 0.85 -1.38 17.61
CA GLU A 287 1.04 -0.42 18.69
C GLU A 287 1.65 0.90 18.21
N VAL A 288 2.58 0.87 17.25
CA VAL A 288 3.27 2.09 16.82
C VAL A 288 2.33 2.97 15.98
N LYS A 289 2.07 4.18 16.48
CA LYS A 289 1.19 5.17 15.84
C LYS A 289 1.94 6.43 15.40
N GLN A 290 1.38 7.12 14.42
CA GLN A 290 1.84 8.44 14.01
C GLN A 290 1.48 9.46 15.12
N PRO A 291 2.45 10.22 15.67
CA PRO A 291 2.19 11.15 16.76
C PRO A 291 1.09 12.18 16.45
N SER A 292 1.02 12.63 15.20
CA SER A 292 0.08 13.67 14.77
C SER A 292 -1.36 13.21 14.58
N SER A 293 -1.61 11.91 14.38
CA SER A 293 -2.95 11.43 13.99
C SER A 293 -3.45 10.21 14.75
N GLY A 294 -2.60 9.56 15.57
CA GLY A 294 -2.94 8.29 16.23
C GLY A 294 -3.15 7.13 15.25
N ARG A 295 -2.88 7.32 13.96
CA ARG A 295 -3.03 6.30 12.92
C ARG A 295 -1.85 5.34 12.86
N ALA A 296 -2.00 4.21 12.17
CA ALA A 296 -0.90 3.26 11.97
C ALA A 296 0.35 3.95 11.40
N PHE A 297 1.51 3.67 12.01
CA PHE A 297 2.76 4.30 11.62
C PHE A 297 3.19 3.94 10.20
N ASP A 298 3.08 2.66 9.82
CA ASP A 298 3.38 2.21 8.47
C ASP A 298 2.37 2.78 7.46
N ARG A 299 2.88 3.42 6.40
CA ARG A 299 2.01 4.07 5.39
C ARG A 299 1.17 3.07 4.61
N VAL A 300 1.67 1.86 4.38
CA VAL A 300 0.97 0.79 3.65
C VAL A 300 -0.09 0.16 4.55
N ALA A 301 0.24 -0.08 5.83
CA ALA A 301 -0.76 -0.52 6.81
C ALA A 301 -1.89 0.50 6.95
N ASN A 302 -1.54 1.77 7.16
CA ASN A 302 -2.52 2.86 7.26
C ASN A 302 -3.42 2.95 6.02
N PHE A 303 -2.85 2.80 4.82
CA PHE A 303 -3.63 2.78 3.57
C PHE A 303 -4.69 1.66 3.57
N HIS A 304 -4.29 0.41 3.83
CA HIS A 304 -5.22 -0.72 3.80
C HIS A 304 -6.26 -0.68 4.92
N LEU A 305 -5.83 -0.35 6.14
CA LEU A 305 -6.72 -0.29 7.30
C LEU A 305 -7.79 0.81 7.14
N ARG A 306 -7.41 1.98 6.59
CA ARG A 306 -8.37 3.06 6.29
C ARG A 306 -9.38 2.66 5.21
N ASN A 307 -9.01 1.71 4.36
CA ASN A 307 -9.89 1.16 3.32
C ASN A 307 -10.78 0.02 3.83
N GLY A 308 -10.80 -0.23 5.14
CA GLY A 308 -11.62 -1.27 5.76
C GLY A 308 -11.03 -2.68 5.62
N ALA A 309 -9.76 -2.81 5.25
CA ALA A 309 -9.10 -4.11 5.25
C ALA A 309 -8.79 -4.55 6.68
N GLU A 310 -8.90 -5.85 6.92
CA GLU A 310 -8.44 -6.52 8.12
C GLU A 310 -6.96 -6.89 7.94
N MET A 311 -6.13 -6.61 8.95
CA MET A 311 -4.76 -7.10 8.96
C MET A 311 -4.79 -8.61 9.24
N TYR A 312 -4.52 -9.40 8.21
CA TYR A 312 -4.85 -10.82 8.19
C TYR A 312 -3.69 -11.71 8.66
N ARG A 313 -2.51 -11.53 8.07
CA ARG A 313 -1.35 -12.40 8.31
C ARG A 313 -0.02 -11.70 8.06
N LEU A 314 0.93 -11.89 8.97
CA LEU A 314 2.35 -11.61 8.75
C LEU A 314 3.00 -12.79 8.03
N ASN A 315 3.73 -12.50 6.96
CA ASN A 315 4.40 -13.51 6.15
C ASN A 315 5.91 -13.43 6.31
N TRP A 316 6.49 -14.44 6.96
CA TRP A 316 7.92 -14.70 6.91
C TRP A 316 8.35 -15.11 5.50
N ARG A 317 9.56 -14.73 5.08
CA ARG A 317 10.05 -14.97 3.70
C ARG A 317 9.06 -14.48 2.62
N GLY A 318 8.29 -13.44 2.93
CA GLY A 318 7.31 -12.86 2.01
C GLY A 318 7.94 -12.19 0.79
N ASN A 319 9.13 -11.59 0.96
CA ASN A 319 9.93 -11.07 -0.15
C ASN A 319 11.42 -11.26 0.11
N THR A 320 12.00 -12.31 -0.48
CA THR A 320 13.42 -12.66 -0.32
C THR A 320 14.36 -11.87 -1.22
N SER A 321 13.85 -10.94 -2.04
CA SER A 321 14.73 -10.05 -2.82
C SER A 321 15.57 -9.16 -1.91
N ILE A 322 16.75 -8.74 -2.39
CA ILE A 322 17.64 -7.80 -1.67
C ILE A 322 16.87 -6.57 -1.19
N ARG A 323 15.91 -6.07 -1.99
CA ARG A 323 15.04 -4.95 -1.62
C ARG A 323 14.13 -5.28 -0.45
N GLY A 324 13.50 -6.46 -0.46
CA GLY A 324 12.64 -6.94 0.63
C GLY A 324 13.41 -7.11 1.94
N LEU A 325 14.63 -7.63 1.87
CA LEU A 325 15.52 -7.77 3.04
C LEU A 325 15.89 -6.40 3.62
N LYS A 326 16.34 -5.48 2.76
CA LYS A 326 16.72 -4.13 3.17
C LYS A 326 15.56 -3.24 3.63
N SER A 327 14.32 -3.53 3.25
CA SER A 327 13.15 -2.75 3.69
C SER A 327 12.53 -3.28 4.97
N SER A 328 12.44 -4.61 5.10
CA SER A 328 11.52 -5.25 6.05
C SER A 328 11.99 -6.61 6.54
N LEU A 329 13.29 -6.94 6.38
CA LEU A 329 13.84 -8.26 6.73
C LEU A 329 13.14 -9.41 5.98
N GLY A 330 12.59 -9.12 4.80
CA GLY A 330 11.83 -10.05 3.97
C GLY A 330 10.39 -10.29 4.40
N LEU A 331 9.87 -9.52 5.35
CA LEU A 331 8.47 -9.60 5.75
C LEU A 331 7.53 -8.98 4.71
N MET A 332 6.35 -9.60 4.55
CA MET A 332 5.20 -8.99 3.89
C MET A 332 3.95 -9.20 4.73
N VAL A 333 2.89 -8.46 4.43
CA VAL A 333 1.63 -8.53 5.18
C VAL A 333 0.47 -8.77 4.23
N ASN A 334 -0.42 -9.69 4.61
CA ASN A 334 -1.71 -9.85 3.97
C ASN A 334 -2.75 -8.93 4.63
N TYR A 335 -3.39 -8.06 3.86
CA TYR A 335 -4.58 -7.32 4.28
C TYR A 335 -5.80 -7.89 3.55
N ARG A 336 -6.78 -8.42 4.28
CA ARG A 336 -7.96 -9.07 3.73
C ARG A 336 -9.13 -8.10 3.65
N TYR A 337 -9.76 -8.00 2.49
CA TYR A 337 -10.99 -7.23 2.30
C TYR A 337 -12.18 -8.19 2.42
N ARG A 338 -13.09 -7.91 3.35
CA ARG A 338 -14.29 -8.73 3.56
C ARG A 338 -15.47 -8.15 2.79
N LEU A 339 -16.09 -8.96 1.94
CA LEU A 339 -17.09 -8.54 0.96
C LEU A 339 -18.37 -7.95 1.62
N ASP A 340 -18.74 -8.48 2.79
CA ASP A 340 -19.84 -7.99 3.65
C ASP A 340 -19.61 -6.56 4.18
N GLN A 341 -18.35 -6.12 4.23
CA GLN A 341 -17.95 -4.79 4.71
C GLN A 341 -17.60 -3.82 3.58
N VAL A 342 -17.56 -4.32 2.34
CA VAL A 342 -17.25 -3.54 1.12
C VAL A 342 -18.52 -3.03 0.42
N GLY A 343 -19.72 -3.47 0.84
CA GLY A 343 -20.99 -2.97 0.31
C GLY A 343 -21.34 -1.53 0.74
N ASP A 344 -22.22 -0.87 -0.05
CA ASP A 344 -22.57 0.56 0.07
C ASP A 344 -22.99 1.02 1.48
N PHE A 345 -23.53 0.13 2.31
CA PHE A 345 -23.98 0.41 3.68
C PHE A 345 -23.04 -0.07 4.80
N GLY A 346 -22.08 -0.97 4.52
CA GLY A 346 -21.11 -1.44 5.53
C GLY A 346 -20.09 -0.37 5.94
N PHE A 347 -19.92 0.65 5.09
CA PHE A 347 -18.85 1.63 5.17
C PHE A 347 -19.09 2.74 6.21
N PHE A 348 -20.36 3.10 6.50
CA PHE A 348 -20.69 4.13 7.50
C PHE A 348 -20.33 3.71 8.94
N ARG A 349 -20.26 2.40 9.22
CA ARG A 349 -20.04 1.87 10.58
C ARG A 349 -18.57 1.87 10.99
N PHE A 350 -17.64 1.88 10.03
CA PHE A 350 -16.19 1.81 10.30
C PHE A 350 -15.53 3.18 10.53
N PHE A 351 -16.15 4.26 10.05
CA PHE A 351 -15.59 5.62 10.18
C PHE A 351 -15.69 6.20 11.60
N LEU A 352 -16.55 5.63 12.46
CA LEU A 352 -16.86 6.19 13.78
C LEU A 352 -16.03 5.59 14.93
N PHE A 353 -15.32 4.48 14.71
CA PHE A 353 -14.61 3.78 15.77
C PHE A 353 -13.18 3.49 15.34
N HIS A 354 -12.20 4.09 16.02
CA HIS A 354 -10.75 3.97 15.78
C HIS A 354 -10.19 2.55 16.08
N PHE A 355 -11.00 1.50 15.96
CA PHE A 355 -10.61 0.13 16.22
C PHE A 355 -10.16 -0.56 14.93
N TYR A 356 -8.86 -0.88 14.86
CA TYR A 356 -8.32 -1.73 13.81
C TYR A 356 -8.79 -3.17 14.02
N ASN A 357 -9.35 -3.79 12.97
CA ASN A 357 -9.67 -5.22 12.99
C ASN A 357 -8.42 -6.03 12.67
N PHE A 358 -8.01 -6.88 13.61
CA PHE A 358 -6.92 -7.84 13.46
C PHE A 358 -7.50 -9.25 13.38
N ALA A 359 -7.06 -10.03 12.40
CA ALA A 359 -7.50 -11.42 12.28
C ALA A 359 -6.94 -12.28 13.43
N PRO A 360 -7.64 -13.36 13.82
CA PRO A 360 -7.20 -14.27 14.89
C PRO A 360 -5.76 -14.78 14.74
N ALA A 361 -5.24 -14.94 13.52
CA ALA A 361 -3.87 -15.40 13.26
C ALA A 361 -2.79 -14.33 13.52
N LEU A 362 -3.14 -13.05 13.48
CA LEU A 362 -2.25 -11.95 13.85
C LEU A 362 -2.44 -11.61 15.32
N SER A 363 -3.68 -11.69 15.78
CA SER A 363 -4.01 -11.84 17.19
C SER A 363 -3.39 -13.08 17.79
N SER A 364 -2.88 -14.07 17.06
CA SER A 364 -2.17 -15.19 17.68
C SER A 364 -0.71 -14.89 17.92
N ILE A 365 -0.09 -14.20 16.97
CA ILE A 365 1.24 -13.61 17.12
C ILE A 365 1.22 -12.54 18.24
N PHE A 366 0.12 -11.81 18.40
CA PHE A 366 -0.02 -10.72 19.38
C PHE A 366 -0.69 -11.14 20.71
N PHE A 367 -1.70 -12.00 20.68
CA PHE A 367 -2.55 -12.46 21.81
C PHE A 367 -2.58 -13.99 22.05
N THR A 368 -2.17 -14.88 21.15
CA THR A 368 -2.09 -16.34 21.45
C THR A 368 -0.76 -16.67 22.11
N ILE A 369 -0.64 -16.23 23.36
CA ILE A 369 -0.39 -17.07 24.54
C ILE A 369 -1.28 -16.48 25.64
N PHE A 370 -2.60 -16.74 25.56
CA PHE A 370 -3.52 -16.70 26.68
C PHE A 370 -4.25 -18.03 26.71
#